data_AF-A0A8T5IGA7-F1
#
_entry.id   AF-A0A8T5IGA7-F1
#
_cell.length_a   1.000
_cell.length_b   1.000
_cell.length_c   1.000
_cell.angle_alpha   90.00
_cell.angle_beta   90.00
_cell.angle_gamma   90.00
#
_symmetry.space_group_name_H-M   'P 1'
#
loop_
_entity.id
_entity.type
_entity.pdbx_description
1 polymer ?
#
loop_
_entity_poly.entity_id
_entity_poly.type
_entity_poly.pdbx_seq_one_letter_code
_entity_poly.pdbx_strand_id
1 'polypeptide(L)'
;MRGKDVWHLFSSMFVCFVVAITLSSSISYNIIQPLILESKLVTFGRYSFANEAIETIANDDSPSVVGIGSSMIYKAFDGKCMGELSSVDGAKFYNLGIPASRPYTDMMQIPQLSRTNVDVVVLEVGANLLFKMTDGPHEYLEFRFTLQTMLQDDSDLGEWVDLVLPYHQRWLYLNEYERSEARQSWMIEATEINIERLLKADNDDKIEFRFLPEPG
;
A
#
# COMPACT_ATOMS: atom_id res chain seq x y z
N MET A 1 -1.13 26.96 45.90
CA MET A 1 -2.05 26.26 44.97
C MET A 1 -2.84 25.24 45.77
N ARG A 2 -4.17 25.26 45.68
CA ARG A 2 -5.06 24.45 46.52
C ARG A 2 -5.05 23.02 45.95
N GLY A 3 -5.07 21.98 46.78
CA GLY A 3 -4.93 20.59 46.31
C GLY A 3 -5.90 20.15 45.21
N LYS A 4 -7.05 20.84 45.07
CA LYS A 4 -8.00 20.63 43.96
C LYS A 4 -7.47 21.13 42.61
N ASP A 5 -6.77 22.25 42.57
CA ASP A 5 -6.23 22.84 41.33
C ASP A 5 -5.15 21.93 40.70
N VAL A 6 -4.34 21.30 41.56
CA VAL A 6 -3.30 20.34 41.16
C VAL A 6 -3.93 19.06 40.59
N TRP A 7 -5.01 18.56 41.19
CA TRP A 7 -5.75 17.40 40.67
C TRP A 7 -6.37 17.67 39.29
N HIS A 8 -6.93 18.86 39.08
CA HIS A 8 -7.46 19.26 37.77
C HIS A 8 -6.37 19.36 36.69
N LEU A 9 -5.17 19.86 37.04
CA LEU A 9 -4.02 19.88 36.13
C LEU A 9 -3.53 18.48 35.77
N PHE A 10 -3.41 17.57 36.75
CA PHE A 10 -3.03 16.18 36.46
C PHE A 10 -4.09 15.47 35.60
N SER A 11 -5.37 15.68 35.90
CA SER A 11 -6.46 15.11 35.12
C SER A 11 -6.48 15.65 33.68
N SER A 12 -6.26 16.95 33.46
CA SER A 12 -6.25 17.52 32.11
C SER A 12 -5.01 17.08 31.31
N MET A 13 -3.85 16.98 31.96
CA MET A 13 -2.63 16.48 31.33
C MET A 13 -2.75 14.99 30.96
N PHE A 14 -3.39 14.18 31.81
CA PHE A 14 -3.67 12.77 31.50
C PHE A 14 -4.64 12.62 30.33
N VAL A 15 -5.72 13.40 30.30
CA VAL A 15 -6.65 13.39 29.15
C VAL A 15 -5.93 13.83 27.88
N CYS A 16 -5.12 14.90 27.93
CA CYS A 16 -4.33 15.36 26.78
C CYS A 16 -3.37 14.26 26.28
N PHE A 17 -2.70 13.55 27.20
CA PHE A 17 -1.80 12.45 26.85
C PHE A 17 -2.54 11.29 26.16
N VAL A 18 -3.69 10.87 26.69
CA VAL A 18 -4.50 9.82 26.08
C VAL A 18 -4.97 10.25 24.68
N VAL A 19 -5.48 11.48 24.57
CA VAL A 19 -5.91 12.06 23.29
C VAL A 19 -4.76 12.11 22.28
N ALA A 20 -3.57 12.54 22.70
CA ALA A 20 -2.38 12.60 21.86
C ALA A 20 -1.97 11.21 21.33
N ILE A 21 -1.99 10.19 22.18
CA ILE A 21 -1.71 8.80 21.75
C ILE A 21 -2.73 8.34 20.73
N THR A 22 -4.03 8.52 21.00
CA THR A 22 -5.10 8.06 20.10
C THR A 22 -5.11 8.80 18.76
N LEU A 23 -4.71 10.08 18.74
CA LEU A 23 -4.64 10.87 17.52
C LEU A 23 -3.36 10.58 16.72
N SER A 24 -2.26 10.20 17.37
CA SER A 24 -0.98 9.99 16.69
C SER A 24 -1.04 8.93 15.58
N SER A 25 -1.78 7.84 15.79
CA SER A 25 -1.94 6.79 14.78
C SER A 25 -2.73 7.29 13.58
N SER A 26 -3.88 7.92 13.82
CA SER A 26 -4.71 8.50 12.76
C SER A 26 -3.99 9.60 11.99
N ILE A 27 -3.24 10.47 12.68
CA ILE A 27 -2.45 11.53 12.05
C ILE A 27 -1.35 10.91 11.18
N SER A 28 -0.63 9.92 11.70
CA SER A 28 0.42 9.22 10.95
C SER A 28 -0.14 8.60 9.67
N TYR A 29 -1.29 7.91 9.74
CA TYR A 29 -1.94 7.35 8.57
C TYR A 29 -2.29 8.42 7.52
N ASN A 30 -3.00 9.48 7.93
CA ASN A 30 -3.49 10.51 7.01
C ASN A 30 -2.38 11.39 6.43
N ILE A 31 -1.22 11.49 7.08
CA ILE A 31 -0.07 12.24 6.57
C ILE A 31 0.77 11.39 5.61
N ILE A 32 0.93 10.11 5.93
CA ILE A 32 1.91 9.25 5.27
C ILE A 32 1.32 8.56 4.04
N GLN A 33 0.11 8.00 4.14
CA GLN A 33 -0.50 7.26 3.05
C GLN A 33 -0.60 8.07 1.74
N PRO A 34 -1.04 9.35 1.72
CA PRO A 34 -1.10 10.12 0.49
C PRO A 34 0.28 10.27 -0.19
N LEU A 35 1.33 10.51 0.61
CA LEU A 35 2.69 10.67 0.09
C LEU A 35 3.28 9.36 -0.45
N ILE A 36 2.86 8.23 0.10
CA ILE A 36 3.22 6.90 -0.43
C ILE A 36 2.56 6.67 -1.79
N LEU A 37 1.28 7.02 -1.93
CA LEU A 37 0.52 6.86 -3.17
C LEU A 37 1.05 7.80 -4.27
N GLU A 38 1.42 9.01 -3.89
CA GLU A 38 2.07 10.00 -4.77
C GLU A 38 3.52 9.65 -5.14
N SER A 39 4.07 8.51 -4.67
CA SER A 39 5.47 8.12 -4.87
C SER A 39 6.48 9.15 -4.35
N LYS A 40 6.11 9.93 -3.32
CA LYS A 40 6.97 10.94 -2.70
C LYS A 40 7.82 10.36 -1.57
N LEU A 41 7.30 9.33 -0.89
CA LEU A 41 8.04 8.54 0.12
C LEU A 41 8.62 7.24 -0.44
N VAL A 42 8.16 6.81 -1.62
CA VAL A 42 8.58 5.53 -2.21
C VAL A 42 8.86 5.67 -3.70
N THR A 43 9.93 5.02 -4.16
CA THR A 43 10.46 5.14 -5.53
C THR A 43 9.53 4.54 -6.60
N PHE A 44 8.52 3.75 -6.22
CA PHE A 44 7.58 3.12 -7.16
C PHE A 44 6.15 3.08 -6.62
N GLY A 45 5.34 4.10 -6.94
CA GLY A 45 3.92 4.16 -6.53
C GLY A 45 3.05 3.02 -7.03
N ARG A 46 3.49 2.29 -8.07
CA ARG A 46 2.75 1.10 -8.51
C ARG A 46 2.72 -0.05 -7.51
N TYR A 47 3.57 -0.04 -6.49
CA TYR A 47 3.47 -1.04 -5.42
C TYR A 47 2.54 -0.60 -4.29
N SER A 48 2.29 0.71 -4.16
CA SER A 48 1.41 1.27 -3.14
C SER A 48 -0.02 1.50 -3.61
N PHE A 49 -0.25 1.71 -4.91
CA PHE A 49 -1.58 2.06 -5.42
C PHE A 49 -2.58 0.89 -5.46
N ALA A 50 -2.13 -0.37 -5.39
CA ALA A 50 -3.00 -1.51 -5.67
C ALA A 50 -4.21 -1.56 -4.72
N ASN A 51 -4.01 -1.35 -3.41
CA ASN A 51 -5.08 -1.41 -2.43
C ASN A 51 -6.11 -0.29 -2.63
N GLU A 52 -5.65 0.96 -2.80
CA GLU A 52 -6.53 2.11 -3.04
C GLU A 52 -7.26 1.99 -4.39
N ALA A 53 -6.58 1.46 -5.41
CA ALA A 53 -7.19 1.23 -6.70
C ALA A 53 -8.32 0.19 -6.61
N ILE A 54 -8.13 -0.89 -5.86
CA ILE A 54 -9.17 -1.91 -5.64
C ILE A 54 -10.39 -1.29 -4.94
N GLU A 55 -10.19 -0.45 -3.92
CA GLU A 55 -11.29 0.27 -3.26
C GLU A 55 -11.99 1.25 -4.21
N THR A 56 -11.24 1.98 -5.02
CA THR A 56 -11.80 2.93 -5.99
C THR A 56 -12.63 2.21 -7.04
N ILE A 57 -12.13 1.10 -7.56
CA ILE A 57 -12.85 0.26 -8.53
C ILE A 57 -14.13 -0.29 -7.90
N ALA A 58 -14.07 -0.70 -6.63
CA ALA A 58 -15.22 -1.25 -5.94
C ALA A 58 -16.38 -0.24 -5.79
N ASN A 59 -16.07 1.06 -5.77
CA ASN A 59 -17.04 2.14 -5.61
C ASN A 59 -17.52 2.74 -6.95
N ASP A 60 -17.07 2.21 -8.11
CA ASP A 60 -17.36 2.79 -9.43
C ASP A 60 -18.69 2.29 -10.05
N ASP A 61 -19.47 1.47 -9.32
CA ASP A 61 -20.82 0.96 -9.64
C ASP A 61 -21.04 0.50 -11.11
N SER A 62 -19.96 0.12 -11.80
CA SER A 62 -19.94 -0.23 -13.21
C SER A 62 -19.39 -1.64 -13.39
N PRO A 63 -19.82 -2.37 -14.44
CA PRO A 63 -19.27 -3.68 -14.71
C PRO A 63 -17.75 -3.60 -14.86
N SER A 64 -17.00 -4.32 -14.02
CA SER A 64 -15.57 -4.09 -13.87
C SER A 64 -14.75 -5.36 -14.11
N VAL A 65 -13.70 -5.20 -14.93
CA VAL A 65 -12.72 -6.23 -15.22
C VAL A 65 -11.36 -5.75 -14.76
N VAL A 66 -10.72 -6.50 -13.87
CA VAL A 66 -9.42 -6.13 -13.28
C VAL A 66 -8.36 -7.11 -13.74
N GLY A 67 -7.30 -6.60 -14.39
CA GLY A 67 -6.12 -7.37 -14.73
C GLY A 67 -5.04 -7.26 -13.65
N ILE A 68 -4.62 -8.39 -13.06
CA ILE A 68 -3.48 -8.47 -12.13
C ILE A 68 -2.39 -9.38 -12.72
N GLY A 69 -1.13 -9.01 -12.50
CA GLY A 69 -0.02 -9.77 -13.04
C GLY A 69 1.29 -9.02 -13.13
N SER A 70 2.16 -9.50 -14.02
CA SER A 70 3.51 -9.01 -14.22
C SER A 70 3.57 -7.83 -15.21
N SER A 71 4.77 -7.60 -15.75
CA SER A 71 4.97 -6.68 -16.87
C SER A 71 4.15 -7.01 -18.11
N MET A 72 3.65 -8.26 -18.27
CA MET A 72 2.80 -8.61 -19.40
C MET A 72 1.42 -7.99 -19.27
N ILE A 73 0.72 -8.18 -18.14
CA ILE A 73 -0.55 -7.46 -17.88
C ILE A 73 -0.34 -5.95 -17.89
N TYR A 74 0.72 -5.46 -17.24
CA TYR A 74 1.02 -4.03 -17.19
C TYR A 74 1.09 -3.40 -18.60
N LYS A 75 1.62 -4.11 -19.61
CA LYS A 75 1.74 -3.60 -20.98
C LYS A 75 0.58 -3.99 -21.90
N ALA A 76 -0.04 -5.14 -21.69
CA ALA A 76 -1.03 -5.70 -22.60
C ALA A 76 -2.47 -5.35 -22.24
N PHE A 77 -2.74 -5.04 -20.96
CA PHE A 77 -4.09 -4.77 -20.48
C PHE A 77 -4.45 -3.28 -20.68
N ASP A 78 -4.81 -2.92 -21.91
CA ASP A 78 -5.27 -1.57 -22.26
C ASP A 78 -6.78 -1.44 -22.02
N GLY A 79 -7.13 -0.76 -20.92
CA GLY A 79 -8.52 -0.63 -20.50
C GLY A 79 -9.41 0.17 -21.46
N LYS A 80 -8.83 1.11 -22.21
CA LYS A 80 -9.57 1.89 -23.20
C LYS A 80 -9.90 1.04 -24.41
N CYS A 81 -8.89 0.35 -24.96
CA CYS A 81 -9.07 -0.52 -26.11
C CYS A 81 -10.06 -1.66 -25.79
N MET A 82 -9.94 -2.29 -24.62
CA MET A 82 -10.87 -3.34 -24.18
C MET A 82 -12.29 -2.81 -23.96
N GLY A 83 -12.44 -1.63 -23.38
CA GLY A 83 -13.73 -0.96 -23.23
C GLY A 83 -14.43 -0.69 -24.58
N GLU A 84 -13.68 -0.18 -25.57
CA GLU A 84 -14.19 0.10 -26.92
C GLU A 84 -14.61 -1.18 -27.69
N LEU A 85 -14.00 -2.32 -27.36
CA LEU A 85 -14.30 -3.63 -27.99
C LEU A 85 -15.33 -4.46 -27.19
N SER A 86 -15.69 -4.03 -25.99
CA SER A 86 -16.62 -4.75 -25.12
C SER A 86 -18.05 -4.68 -25.67
N SER A 87 -18.76 -5.80 -25.62
CA SER A 87 -20.21 -5.84 -25.89
C SER A 87 -21.06 -5.48 -24.66
N VAL A 88 -20.43 -5.31 -23.49
CA VAL A 88 -21.08 -4.92 -22.24
C VAL A 88 -21.00 -3.41 -22.11
N ASP A 89 -22.16 -2.75 -22.12
CA ASP A 89 -22.27 -1.29 -22.01
C ASP A 89 -21.74 -0.79 -20.67
N GLY A 90 -20.99 0.31 -20.71
CA GLY A 90 -20.38 0.92 -19.52
C GLY A 90 -19.32 0.07 -18.80
N ALA A 91 -18.87 -1.05 -19.38
CA ALA A 91 -17.85 -1.89 -18.76
C ALA A 91 -16.49 -1.19 -18.69
N LYS A 92 -15.85 -1.24 -17.53
CA LYS A 92 -14.54 -0.65 -17.26
C LYS A 92 -13.49 -1.72 -17.03
N PHE A 93 -12.30 -1.45 -17.56
CA PHE A 93 -11.18 -2.38 -17.55
C PHE A 93 -10.00 -1.70 -16.85
N TYR A 94 -9.56 -2.27 -15.74
CA TYR A 94 -8.52 -1.69 -14.88
C TYR A 94 -7.25 -2.53 -14.90
N ASN A 95 -6.12 -1.86 -15.08
CA ASN A 95 -4.81 -2.49 -15.12
C ASN A 95 -4.08 -2.32 -13.79
N LEU A 96 -4.12 -3.37 -12.97
CA LEU A 96 -3.36 -3.52 -11.74
C LEU A 96 -2.11 -4.39 -11.94
N GLY A 97 -1.63 -4.50 -13.18
CA GLY A 97 -0.38 -5.16 -13.50
C GLY A 97 0.81 -4.43 -12.86
N ILE A 98 1.65 -5.20 -12.18
CA ILE A 98 2.82 -4.71 -11.49
C ILE A 98 4.07 -5.33 -12.14
N PRO A 99 5.03 -4.53 -12.63
CA PRO A 99 6.26 -5.06 -13.20
C PRO A 99 7.02 -5.99 -12.24
N ALA A 100 7.63 -7.02 -12.82
CA ALA A 100 8.34 -8.08 -12.08
C ALA A 100 7.49 -8.85 -11.05
N SER A 101 6.17 -8.66 -11.04
CA SER A 101 5.32 -9.37 -10.09
C SER A 101 5.36 -10.87 -10.33
N ARG A 102 5.15 -11.59 -9.23
CA ARG A 102 5.04 -13.05 -9.19
C ARG A 102 3.70 -13.36 -8.54
N PRO A 103 3.10 -14.53 -8.84
CA PRO A 103 1.92 -14.97 -8.09
C PRO A 103 2.12 -15.00 -6.57
N TYR A 104 3.36 -15.25 -6.14
CA TYR A 104 3.81 -15.17 -4.74
C TYR A 104 3.66 -13.76 -4.10
N THR A 105 3.64 -12.69 -4.89
CA THR A 105 3.35 -11.33 -4.40
C THR A 105 1.95 -10.87 -4.79
N ASP A 106 1.40 -11.34 -5.91
CA ASP A 106 0.05 -10.98 -6.35
C ASP A 106 -1.05 -11.56 -5.45
N MET A 107 -0.76 -12.66 -4.76
CA MET A 107 -1.68 -13.27 -3.80
C MET A 107 -2.13 -12.32 -2.67
N MET A 108 -1.34 -11.29 -2.34
CA MET A 108 -1.71 -10.27 -1.35
C MET A 108 -2.94 -9.46 -1.76
N GLN A 109 -3.23 -9.32 -3.06
CA GLN A 109 -4.38 -8.55 -3.57
C GLN A 109 -5.67 -9.37 -3.62
N ILE A 110 -5.55 -10.71 -3.58
CA ILE A 110 -6.68 -11.63 -3.81
C ILE A 110 -7.76 -11.47 -2.73
N PRO A 111 -7.46 -11.40 -1.42
CA PRO A 111 -8.51 -11.27 -0.41
C PRO A 111 -9.37 -10.02 -0.64
N GLN A 112 -8.73 -8.87 -0.87
CA GLN A 112 -9.43 -7.62 -1.12
C GLN A 112 -10.31 -7.72 -2.37
N LEU A 113 -9.76 -8.18 -3.50
CA LEU A 113 -10.51 -8.41 -4.75
C LEU A 113 -11.69 -9.37 -4.58
N SER A 114 -11.58 -10.37 -3.70
CA SER A 114 -12.65 -11.34 -3.46
C SER A 114 -13.83 -10.76 -2.66
N ARG A 115 -13.61 -9.64 -1.97
CA ARG A 115 -14.64 -8.97 -1.15
C ARG A 115 -15.26 -7.75 -1.84
N THR A 116 -14.67 -7.29 -2.94
CA THR A 116 -15.24 -6.20 -3.73
C THR A 116 -16.30 -6.72 -4.71
N ASN A 117 -17.07 -5.81 -5.29
CA ASN A 117 -18.02 -6.06 -6.38
C ASN A 117 -17.34 -6.13 -7.77
N VAL A 118 -16.04 -6.48 -7.83
CA VAL A 118 -15.36 -6.68 -9.11
C VAL A 118 -15.94 -7.91 -9.81
N ASP A 119 -16.40 -7.76 -11.06
CA ASP A 119 -17.09 -8.83 -11.77
C ASP A 119 -16.14 -9.91 -12.30
N VAL A 120 -14.98 -9.48 -12.82
CA VAL A 120 -14.00 -10.39 -13.43
C VAL A 120 -12.58 -10.00 -13.05
N VAL A 121 -11.82 -10.97 -12.54
CA VAL A 121 -10.38 -10.84 -12.32
C VAL A 121 -9.63 -11.66 -13.37
N VAL A 122 -8.81 -10.98 -14.17
CA VAL A 122 -7.88 -11.61 -15.12
C VAL A 122 -6.53 -11.75 -14.44
N LEU A 123 -6.20 -12.98 -14.03
CA LEU A 123 -4.94 -13.31 -13.38
C LEU A 123 -3.91 -13.81 -14.41
N GLU A 124 -2.78 -13.11 -14.54
CA GLU A 124 -1.64 -13.62 -15.29
C GLU A 124 -0.77 -14.55 -14.44
N VAL A 125 -0.64 -15.77 -14.95
CA VAL A 125 0.25 -16.80 -14.42
C VAL A 125 1.51 -16.79 -15.29
N GLY A 126 2.41 -15.85 -15.02
CA GLY A 126 3.59 -15.58 -15.85
C GLY A 126 4.73 -16.60 -15.72
N ALA A 127 5.71 -16.52 -16.63
CA ALA A 127 6.91 -17.39 -16.65
C ALA A 127 7.77 -17.31 -15.37
N ASN A 128 7.56 -16.31 -14.52
CA ASN A 128 8.18 -16.20 -13.20
C ASN A 128 7.86 -17.39 -12.28
N LEU A 129 6.82 -18.18 -12.59
CA LEU A 129 6.51 -19.45 -11.93
C LEU A 129 7.39 -20.62 -12.34
N LEU A 130 8.14 -20.51 -13.43
CA LEU A 130 9.05 -21.57 -13.89
C LEU A 130 10.25 -21.76 -12.94
N PHE A 131 10.44 -20.85 -11.98
CA PHE A 131 11.51 -20.89 -10.99
C PHE A 131 10.92 -20.96 -9.59
N LYS A 132 11.40 -21.94 -8.81
CA LYS A 132 11.05 -22.06 -7.39
C LYS A 132 11.54 -20.81 -6.65
N MET A 133 10.66 -20.23 -5.83
CA MET A 133 11.06 -19.16 -4.92
C MET A 133 12.06 -19.69 -3.89
N THR A 134 13.19 -19.02 -3.75
CA THR A 134 14.21 -19.34 -2.75
C THR A 134 13.95 -18.56 -1.47
N ASP A 135 14.16 -19.23 -0.34
CA ASP A 135 14.14 -18.59 0.97
C ASP A 135 15.43 -17.77 1.16
N GLY A 136 15.35 -16.60 1.79
CA GLY A 136 16.51 -15.75 2.07
C GLY A 136 16.30 -14.27 1.69
N PRO A 137 17.38 -13.46 1.75
CA PRO A 137 17.28 -12.03 1.46
C PRO A 137 16.91 -11.77 0.00
N HIS A 138 15.93 -10.91 -0.20
CA HIS A 138 15.46 -10.48 -1.51
C HIS A 138 14.84 -9.09 -1.42
N GLU A 139 15.62 -8.06 -1.72
CA GLU A 139 15.25 -6.64 -1.54
C GLU A 139 13.90 -6.28 -2.16
N TYR A 140 13.64 -6.75 -3.39
CA TYR A 140 12.34 -6.53 -4.03
C TYR A 140 11.17 -7.13 -3.24
N LEU A 141 11.32 -8.33 -2.66
CA LEU A 141 10.24 -8.95 -1.89
C LEU A 141 10.06 -8.25 -0.55
N GLU A 142 11.17 -7.89 0.11
CA GLU A 142 11.15 -7.08 1.32
C GLU A 142 10.34 -5.80 1.10
N PHE A 143 10.67 -5.06 0.04
CA PHE A 143 9.96 -3.85 -0.30
C PHE A 143 8.48 -4.10 -0.64
N ARG A 144 8.17 -5.15 -1.43
CA ARG A 144 6.78 -5.50 -1.79
C ARG A 144 5.94 -5.86 -0.56
N PHE A 145 6.45 -6.73 0.31
CA PHE A 145 5.72 -7.21 1.48
C PHE A 145 5.54 -6.09 2.51
N THR A 146 6.61 -5.36 2.84
CA THR A 146 6.51 -4.27 3.82
C THR A 146 5.55 -3.19 3.35
N LEU A 147 5.68 -2.71 2.10
CA LEU A 147 4.84 -1.64 1.59
C LEU A 147 3.38 -2.06 1.46
N GLN A 148 3.10 -3.23 0.87
CA GLN A 148 1.71 -3.65 0.64
C GLN A 148 1.00 -4.02 1.94
N THR A 149 1.65 -4.75 2.85
CA THR A 149 1.02 -5.11 4.14
C THR A 149 0.86 -3.93 5.09
N MET A 150 1.69 -2.88 4.96
CA MET A 150 1.52 -1.64 5.71
C MET A 150 0.28 -0.85 5.28
N LEU A 151 -0.12 -0.97 4.01
CA LEU A 151 -1.27 -0.30 3.42
C LEU A 151 -2.55 -1.15 3.43
N GLN A 152 -2.48 -2.36 3.97
CA GLN A 152 -3.62 -3.28 4.11
C GLN A 152 -4.33 -3.08 5.44
N ASP A 153 -5.56 -3.57 5.53
CA ASP A 153 -6.26 -3.77 6.80
C ASP A 153 -6.28 -5.26 7.23
N ASP A 154 -6.85 -5.55 8.39
CA ASP A 154 -6.88 -6.92 8.92
C ASP A 154 -7.77 -7.85 8.09
N SER A 155 -8.72 -7.30 7.33
CA SER A 155 -9.57 -8.06 6.43
C SER A 155 -8.81 -8.49 5.17
N ASP A 156 -7.79 -7.75 4.74
CA ASP A 156 -6.94 -8.09 3.57
C ASP A 156 -5.98 -9.26 3.83
N LEU A 157 -5.78 -9.62 5.08
CA LEU A 157 -5.04 -10.82 5.45
C LEU A 157 -5.87 -12.05 5.06
N GLY A 158 -5.23 -13.03 4.46
CA GLY A 158 -5.88 -14.27 4.03
C GLY A 158 -4.92 -15.44 4.10
N GLU A 159 -5.32 -16.57 3.50
CA GLU A 159 -4.53 -17.81 3.49
C GLU A 159 -3.16 -17.65 2.81
N TRP A 160 -2.97 -16.57 2.02
CA TRP A 160 -1.70 -16.27 1.39
C TRP A 160 -0.56 -16.04 2.40
N VAL A 161 -0.87 -15.60 3.62
CA VAL A 161 0.13 -15.38 4.68
C VAL A 161 0.89 -16.68 5.00
N ASP A 162 0.16 -17.80 5.07
CA ASP A 162 0.74 -19.12 5.35
C ASP A 162 1.58 -19.67 4.19
N LEU A 163 1.39 -19.13 2.97
CA LEU A 163 2.17 -19.49 1.79
C LEU A 163 3.52 -18.75 1.73
N VAL A 164 3.70 -17.71 2.54
CA VAL A 164 4.95 -16.93 2.59
C VAL A 164 6.04 -17.76 3.26
N LEU A 165 7.19 -17.87 2.59
CA LEU A 165 8.37 -18.58 3.07
C LEU A 165 8.86 -18.02 4.42
N PRO A 166 9.40 -18.86 5.32
CA PRO A 166 9.73 -18.47 6.69
C PRO A 166 10.64 -17.25 6.80
N TYR A 167 11.65 -17.09 5.93
CA TYR A 167 12.50 -15.91 5.99
C TYR A 167 11.73 -14.63 5.66
N HIS A 168 10.86 -14.68 4.63
CA HIS A 168 10.12 -13.53 4.12
C HIS A 168 8.99 -13.07 5.05
N GLN A 169 8.50 -13.93 5.96
CA GLN A 169 7.43 -13.58 6.91
C GLN A 169 7.79 -12.39 7.81
N ARG A 170 9.08 -12.13 8.05
CA ARG A 170 9.55 -10.97 8.84
C ARG A 170 9.20 -9.61 8.23
N TRP A 171 8.83 -9.59 6.95
CA TRP A 171 8.48 -8.38 6.21
C TRP A 171 6.98 -8.12 6.16
N LEU A 172 6.18 -8.99 6.79
CA LEU A 172 4.73 -8.85 6.85
C LEU A 172 4.31 -8.08 8.09
N TYR A 173 3.43 -7.09 7.91
CA TYR A 173 2.72 -6.44 9.00
C TYR A 173 1.31 -7.03 9.09
N LEU A 174 1.07 -7.83 10.13
CA LEU A 174 -0.10 -8.69 10.29
C LEU A 174 -1.15 -8.11 11.24
N ASN A 175 -0.90 -6.94 11.81
CA ASN A 175 -1.84 -6.24 12.67
C ASN A 175 -1.61 -4.72 12.64
N GLU A 176 -2.62 -3.96 13.08
CA GLU A 176 -2.56 -2.50 13.06
C GLU A 176 -1.44 -1.91 13.92
N TYR A 177 -0.97 -2.61 14.97
CA TYR A 177 0.16 -2.14 15.76
C TYR A 177 1.45 -2.13 14.93
N GLU A 178 1.79 -3.24 14.29
CA GLU A 178 2.95 -3.36 13.40
C GLU A 178 2.88 -2.37 12.24
N ARG A 179 1.70 -2.21 11.63
CA ARG A 179 1.51 -1.24 10.54
C ARG A 179 1.68 0.20 11.02
N SER A 180 1.17 0.53 12.21
CA SER A 180 1.33 1.86 12.80
C SER A 180 2.79 2.15 13.15
N GLU A 181 3.52 1.17 13.69
CA GLU A 181 4.95 1.30 13.98
C GLU A 181 5.74 1.54 12.68
N ALA A 182 5.46 0.75 11.63
CA ALA A 182 6.07 0.92 10.32
C ALA A 182 5.83 2.31 9.73
N ARG A 183 4.58 2.78 9.75
CA ARG A 183 4.23 4.15 9.30
C ARG A 183 4.97 5.22 10.10
N GLN A 184 5.05 5.10 11.42
CA GLN A 184 5.73 6.10 12.25
C GLN A 184 7.20 6.32 11.85
N SER A 185 7.87 5.30 11.30
CA SER A 185 9.25 5.43 10.80
C SER A 185 9.40 6.47 9.68
N TRP A 186 8.33 6.75 8.92
CA TRP A 186 8.33 7.72 7.80
C TRP A 186 7.77 9.08 8.19
N MET A 187 7.39 9.28 9.45
CA MET A 187 6.72 10.50 9.91
C MET A 187 7.58 11.75 9.75
N ILE A 188 8.90 11.63 9.96
CA ILE A 188 9.84 12.78 9.85
C ILE A 188 9.89 13.26 8.40
N GLU A 189 10.24 12.37 7.47
CA GLU A 189 10.33 12.67 6.04
C GLU A 189 8.99 13.16 5.48
N ALA A 190 7.88 12.53 5.88
CA ALA A 190 6.54 12.95 5.50
C ALA A 190 6.20 14.37 5.97
N THR A 191 6.66 14.74 7.18
CA THR A 191 6.45 16.08 7.72
C THR A 191 7.30 17.11 6.96
N GLU A 192 8.55 16.78 6.64
CA GLU A 192 9.44 17.63 5.85
C GLU A 192 8.84 17.95 4.48
N ILE A 193 8.42 16.93 3.73
CA ILE A 193 7.76 17.09 2.42
C ILE A 193 6.53 18.00 2.51
N ASN A 194 5.70 17.83 3.54
CA ASN A 194 4.50 18.65 3.70
C ASN A 194 4.82 20.10 4.08
N ILE A 195 5.87 20.34 4.89
CA ILE A 195 6.33 21.69 5.20
C ILE A 195 6.85 22.38 3.94
N GLU A 196 7.64 21.69 3.11
CA GLU A 196 8.15 22.22 1.83
C GLU A 196 7.00 22.63 0.90
N ARG A 197 5.96 21.80 0.79
CA ARG A 197 4.73 22.11 0.04
C ARG A 197 4.05 23.37 0.54
N LEU A 198 3.86 23.50 1.86
CA LEU A 198 3.22 24.67 2.48
C LEU A 198 4.01 25.95 2.23
N LEU A 199 5.34 25.85 2.20
CA LEU A 199 6.23 26.99 1.96
C LEU A 199 6.35 27.36 0.46
N LYS A 200 5.63 26.68 -0.45
CA LYS A 200 5.70 26.84 -1.92
C LYS A 200 7.12 26.71 -2.47
N ALA A 201 7.95 25.87 -1.84
CA ALA A 201 9.30 25.57 -2.29
C ALA A 201 9.35 24.43 -3.33
N ASP A 202 8.20 24.01 -3.86
CA ASP A 202 8.11 22.99 -4.93
C ASP A 202 8.59 23.61 -6.26
N ASN A 203 9.91 23.79 -6.37
CA ASN A 203 10.57 23.61 -7.65
C ASN A 203 10.37 22.13 -7.99
N ASP A 204 9.81 21.89 -9.17
CA ASP A 204 9.53 20.61 -9.79
C ASP A 204 10.83 19.79 -9.97
N ASP A 205 11.43 19.35 -8.87
CA ASP A 205 12.61 18.52 -8.86
C ASP A 205 12.16 17.08 -9.07
N LYS A 206 12.51 16.60 -10.27
CA LYS A 206 12.46 15.21 -10.68
C LYS A 206 13.01 14.35 -9.55
N ILE A 207 12.13 13.55 -8.96
CA ILE A 207 12.48 12.55 -7.96
C ILE A 207 13.50 11.61 -8.61
N GLU A 208 14.75 11.72 -8.17
CA GLU A 208 15.83 10.84 -8.55
C GLU A 208 15.55 9.47 -7.94
N PHE A 209 15.57 8.41 -8.77
CA PHE A 209 15.37 7.04 -8.33
C PHE A 209 16.48 6.64 -7.34
N ARG A 210 16.22 6.73 -6.03
CA ARG A 210 17.05 6.05 -5.02
C ARG A 210 16.56 4.63 -4.85
N PHE A 211 17.37 3.69 -5.32
CA PHE A 211 17.42 2.35 -4.73
C PHE A 211 17.93 2.49 -3.29
N LEU A 212 17.51 1.58 -2.41
CA LEU A 212 18.02 1.49 -1.05
C LEU A 212 19.56 1.45 -1.07
N PRO A 213 20.26 1.99 -0.06
CA PRO A 213 21.72 1.94 -0.02
C PRO A 213 22.19 0.48 -0.15
N GLU A 214 23.15 0.24 -1.06
CA GLU A 214 23.71 -1.09 -1.29
C GLU A 214 24.15 -1.72 0.04
N PRO A 215 23.80 -3.01 0.29
CA PRO A 215 24.32 -3.70 1.44
C PRO A 215 25.83 -3.92 1.26
N GLY A 216 26.62 -3.32 2.15
CA GLY A 216 28.03 -3.66 2.34
C GLY A 216 28.22 -5.04 2.98
#